data_AF-A0A7X7XZT9-F1
#
_entry.id   AF-A0A7X7XZT9-F1
#
_cell.length_a   1.000
_cell.length_b   1.000
_cell.length_c   1.000
_cell.angle_alpha   90.00
_cell.angle_beta   90.00
_cell.angle_gamma   90.00
#
_symmetry.space_group_name_H-M   'P 1'
#
loop_
_entity.id
_entity.type
_entity.pdbx_description
1 polymer ?
#
loop_
_entity_poly.entity_id
_entity_poly.type
_entity_poly.pdbx_seq_one_letter_code
_entity_poly.pdbx_strand_id
1 'polypeptide(L)'
;MASIKTEATELSVAFGLIGVAPETAYFEDVESRFEGTLSREKFDTFQHAYINDEKLNPLCTSLYEIAEATRNVCPDLFPEQANVRWYGPFHQSRTVTTPQDLVMAATAISVKENSMVVFNLSPYNLFISIPSGLVLASKTENWYSRTAPNEYQSLFELVNEKTGFYSVSEFDRRATKEVVKGLQTHIKHLDEAQTSQFGQQYVELCTHVSLASANIFNQTLEATLQTVHGTSLKDELLRYFLRLDAMPYVLIGLERNRPFSILVPSITQWKREWQLGEITAASDPSAGQSVVRFSLVVTRGRARTGTTLPFHAEIRWSHGKFGGNPEAKLYRDFAWRDVPGFRQIVGCTS
;
A
#
# COMPACT_ATOMS: atom_id res chain seq x y z
N MET A 1 4.74 11.08 12.35
CA MET A 1 4.45 10.31 13.57
C MET A 1 3.49 9.20 13.20
N ALA A 2 3.80 7.96 13.56
CA ALA A 2 2.85 6.85 13.44
C ALA A 2 1.63 7.11 14.34
N SER A 3 0.46 6.60 13.97
CA SER A 3 -0.73 6.72 14.82
C SER A 3 -0.62 5.76 16.00
N ILE A 4 -1.25 6.11 17.14
CA ILE A 4 -1.36 5.20 18.31
C ILE A 4 -1.86 3.82 17.89
N LYS A 5 -2.83 3.76 16.97
CA LYS A 5 -3.32 2.50 16.39
C LYS A 5 -2.20 1.67 15.77
N THR A 6 -1.36 2.28 14.93
CA THR A 6 -0.27 1.58 14.23
C THR A 6 0.71 0.98 15.23
N GLU A 7 1.18 1.80 16.18
CA GLU A 7 2.13 1.38 17.20
C GLU A 7 1.54 0.27 18.09
N ALA A 8 0.29 0.40 18.52
CA ALA A 8 -0.38 -0.60 19.34
C ALA A 8 -0.54 -1.95 18.60
N THR A 9 -0.89 -1.92 17.30
CA THR A 9 -1.01 -3.15 16.50
C THR A 9 0.33 -3.85 16.31
N GLU A 10 1.41 -3.11 16.05
CA GLU A 10 2.74 -3.67 15.86
C GLU A 10 3.30 -4.24 17.17
N LEU A 11 3.13 -3.52 18.28
CA LEU A 11 3.53 -3.99 19.60
C LEU A 11 2.74 -5.21 20.04
N SER A 12 1.43 -5.30 19.72
CA SER A 12 0.66 -6.52 20.00
C SER A 12 1.28 -7.76 19.36
N VAL A 13 1.70 -7.66 18.09
CA VAL A 13 2.42 -8.74 17.40
C VAL A 13 3.76 -9.02 18.08
N ALA A 14 4.53 -7.98 18.43
CA ALA A 14 5.82 -8.13 19.09
C ALA A 14 5.70 -8.87 20.44
N PHE A 15 4.72 -8.51 21.27
CA PHE A 15 4.45 -9.15 22.57
C PHE A 15 4.03 -10.62 22.41
N GLY A 16 3.19 -10.94 21.41
CA GLY A 16 2.85 -12.32 21.10
C GLY A 16 4.04 -13.15 20.62
N LEU A 17 4.94 -12.56 19.82
CA LEU A 17 6.17 -13.24 19.37
C LEU A 17 7.18 -13.49 20.50
N ILE A 18 7.28 -12.61 21.50
CA ILE A 18 8.15 -12.85 22.67
C ILE A 18 7.47 -13.70 23.76
N GLY A 19 6.17 -13.95 23.64
CA GLY A 19 5.38 -14.77 24.57
C GLY A 19 5.12 -14.11 25.92
N VAL A 20 4.88 -12.79 25.93
CA VAL A 20 4.60 -12.03 27.16
C VAL A 20 3.22 -11.39 27.06
N ALA A 21 2.34 -11.70 28.00
CA ALA A 21 0.99 -11.13 28.08
C ALA A 21 1.04 -9.62 28.41
N PRO A 22 0.52 -8.71 27.56
CA PRO A 22 0.56 -7.27 27.78
C PRO A 22 -0.11 -6.80 29.08
N GLU A 23 -1.12 -7.51 29.55
CA GLU A 23 -1.92 -7.17 30.74
C GLU A 23 -1.12 -7.27 32.04
N THR A 24 -0.15 -8.18 32.08
CA THR A 24 0.67 -8.47 33.27
C THR A 24 2.13 -8.11 33.09
N ALA A 25 2.52 -7.59 31.92
CA ALA A 25 3.88 -7.18 31.63
C ALA A 25 4.29 -5.96 32.46
N TYR A 26 5.53 -5.97 32.95
CA TYR A 26 6.22 -4.79 33.46
C TYR A 26 7.31 -4.39 32.47
N PHE A 27 7.48 -3.08 32.28
CA PHE A 27 8.45 -2.55 31.33
C PHE A 27 9.89 -3.04 31.61
N GLU A 28 10.30 -3.07 32.87
CA GLU A 28 11.61 -3.55 33.33
C GLU A 28 11.90 -5.00 32.88
N ASP A 29 10.87 -5.83 32.77
CA ASP A 29 11.01 -7.24 32.40
C ASP A 29 11.11 -7.42 30.88
N VAL A 30 10.52 -6.49 30.11
CA VAL A 30 10.39 -6.63 28.65
C VAL A 30 11.34 -5.74 27.87
N GLU A 31 11.83 -4.63 28.41
CA GLU A 31 12.66 -3.67 27.66
C GLU A 31 13.92 -4.32 27.04
N SER A 32 14.51 -5.27 27.76
CA SER A 32 15.69 -6.02 27.32
C SER A 32 15.40 -6.91 26.11
N ARG A 33 14.14 -7.37 25.97
CA ARG A 33 13.67 -8.17 24.84
C ARG A 33 13.42 -7.33 23.59
N PHE A 34 13.37 -6.01 23.69
CA PHE A 34 13.09 -5.07 22.60
C PHE A 34 14.33 -4.38 22.02
N GLU A 35 15.54 -4.80 22.40
CA GLU A 35 16.81 -4.22 21.94
C GLU A 35 16.90 -2.67 22.08
N GLY A 36 16.25 -2.12 23.12
CA GLY A 36 16.20 -0.67 23.35
C GLY A 36 15.30 0.12 22.39
N THR A 37 14.52 -0.55 21.55
CA THR A 37 13.58 0.12 20.61
C THR A 37 12.23 0.49 21.24
N LEU A 38 11.89 -0.11 22.39
CA LEU A 38 10.69 0.20 23.15
C LEU A 38 11.04 1.15 24.30
N SER A 39 10.49 2.37 24.27
CA SER A 39 10.59 3.29 25.41
C SER A 39 9.46 3.07 26.41
N ARG A 40 9.65 3.50 27.66
CA ARG A 40 8.60 3.45 28.70
C ARG A 40 7.32 4.16 28.27
N GLU A 41 7.43 5.36 27.70
CA GLU A 41 6.27 6.11 27.20
C GLU A 41 5.46 5.32 26.16
N LYS A 42 6.15 4.63 25.24
CA LYS A 42 5.50 3.80 24.22
C LYS A 42 4.89 2.54 24.80
N PHE A 43 5.56 1.91 25.77
CA PHE A 43 5.02 0.79 26.52
C PHE A 43 3.74 1.17 27.26
N ASP A 44 3.76 2.26 28.04
CA ASP A 44 2.61 2.71 28.82
C ASP A 44 1.42 3.07 27.89
N THR A 45 1.70 3.72 26.76
CA THR A 45 0.69 4.05 25.73
C THR A 45 0.08 2.79 25.12
N PHE A 46 0.92 1.80 24.78
CA PHE A 46 0.48 0.51 24.27
C PHE A 46 -0.36 -0.26 25.28
N GLN A 47 0.11 -0.37 26.53
CA GLN A 47 -0.59 -1.11 27.58
C GLN A 47 -1.95 -0.47 27.87
N HIS A 48 -2.03 0.86 27.89
CA HIS A 48 -3.32 1.55 28.00
C HIS A 48 -4.24 1.26 26.80
N ALA A 49 -3.73 1.31 25.56
CA ALA A 49 -4.49 0.98 24.36
C ALA A 49 -4.94 -0.50 24.32
N TYR A 50 -4.12 -1.41 24.85
CA TYR A 50 -4.42 -2.82 24.91
C TYR A 50 -5.48 -3.11 25.97
N ILE A 51 -5.42 -2.50 27.15
CA ILE A 51 -6.30 -2.85 28.29
C ILE A 51 -7.59 -2.01 28.31
N ASN A 52 -7.48 -0.69 28.07
CA ASN A 52 -8.55 0.26 28.41
C ASN A 52 -9.27 0.86 27.18
N ASP A 53 -8.71 0.73 25.97
CA ASP A 53 -9.34 1.29 24.77
C ASP A 53 -10.28 0.26 24.13
N GLU A 54 -11.59 0.46 24.28
CA GLU A 54 -12.63 -0.44 23.75
C GLU A 54 -12.56 -0.67 22.23
N LYS A 55 -11.95 0.24 21.47
CA LYS A 55 -11.82 0.11 20.01
C LYS A 55 -10.54 -0.61 19.62
N LEU A 56 -9.45 -0.38 20.34
CA LEU A 56 -8.14 -0.98 20.03
C LEU A 56 -7.95 -2.35 20.69
N ASN A 57 -8.50 -2.58 21.88
CA ASN A 57 -8.36 -3.84 22.61
C ASN A 57 -8.68 -5.08 21.74
N PRO A 58 -9.85 -5.21 21.08
CA PRO A 58 -10.17 -6.41 20.31
C PRO A 58 -9.19 -6.68 19.16
N LEU A 59 -8.72 -5.59 18.54
CA LEU A 59 -7.74 -5.61 17.46
C LEU A 59 -6.37 -6.08 17.95
N CYS A 60 -5.91 -5.50 19.06
CA CYS A 60 -4.63 -5.80 19.69
C CYS A 60 -4.59 -7.24 20.21
N THR A 61 -5.63 -7.70 20.92
CA THR A 61 -5.75 -9.09 21.40
C THR A 61 -5.68 -10.08 20.25
N SER A 62 -6.44 -9.85 19.17
CA SER A 62 -6.42 -10.74 17.99
C SER A 62 -5.02 -10.83 17.35
N LEU A 63 -4.27 -9.73 17.34
CA LEU A 63 -2.91 -9.68 16.79
C LEU A 63 -1.87 -10.32 17.72
N TYR A 64 -2.04 -10.19 19.04
CA TYR A 64 -1.25 -10.91 20.04
C TYR A 64 -1.41 -12.42 19.88
N GLU A 65 -2.65 -12.90 19.86
CA GLU A 65 -2.98 -14.33 19.79
C GLU A 65 -2.45 -15.00 18.51
N ILE A 66 -2.63 -14.36 17.35
CA ILE A 66 -2.12 -14.91 16.09
C ILE A 66 -0.59 -14.92 16.04
N ALA A 67 0.07 -13.95 16.68
CA ALA A 67 1.52 -13.88 16.76
C ALA A 67 2.08 -14.97 17.70
N GLU A 68 1.47 -15.17 18.87
CA GLU A 68 1.80 -16.25 19.78
C GLU A 68 1.62 -17.63 19.12
N ALA A 69 0.48 -17.84 18.44
CA ALA A 69 0.24 -19.06 17.68
C ALA A 69 1.28 -19.26 16.56
N THR A 70 1.65 -18.18 15.85
CA THR A 70 2.68 -18.21 14.80
C THR A 70 4.04 -18.64 15.36
N ARG A 71 4.45 -18.06 16.49
CA ARG A 71 5.68 -18.43 17.19
C ARG A 71 5.69 -19.92 17.53
N ASN A 72 4.60 -20.43 18.10
CA ASN A 72 4.49 -21.82 18.51
C ASN A 72 4.54 -22.82 17.34
N VAL A 73 4.03 -22.43 16.16
CA VAL A 73 4.07 -23.27 14.94
C VAL A 73 5.42 -23.17 14.20
N CYS A 74 6.16 -22.07 14.37
CA CYS A 74 7.45 -21.82 13.69
C CYS A 74 8.57 -21.45 14.68
N PRO A 75 8.95 -22.35 15.60
CA PRO A 75 10.01 -22.07 16.59
C PRO A 75 11.38 -21.81 15.93
N ASP A 76 11.63 -22.36 14.74
CA ASP A 76 12.87 -22.12 13.98
C ASP A 76 12.96 -20.67 13.47
N LEU A 77 11.82 -20.03 13.17
CA LEU A 77 11.77 -18.64 12.73
C LEU A 77 11.70 -17.66 13.91
N PHE A 78 11.13 -18.10 15.03
CA PHE A 78 10.88 -17.31 16.23
C PHE A 78 11.33 -18.07 17.49
N PRO A 79 12.65 -18.17 17.74
CA PRO A 79 13.16 -18.84 18.92
C PRO A 79 12.72 -18.15 20.21
N GLU A 80 12.43 -18.92 21.25
CA GLU A 80 11.88 -18.41 22.52
C GLU A 80 12.74 -17.30 23.16
N GLN A 81 14.06 -17.43 23.08
CA GLN A 81 15.02 -16.50 23.68
C GLN A 81 15.42 -15.35 22.75
N ALA A 82 14.88 -15.29 21.52
CA ALA A 82 15.22 -14.23 20.60
C ALA A 82 14.61 -12.89 21.06
N ASN A 83 15.36 -11.83 20.82
CA ASN A 83 14.88 -10.46 21.00
C ASN A 83 14.16 -10.00 19.73
N VAL A 84 13.24 -9.05 19.91
CA VAL A 84 12.53 -8.38 18.84
C VAL A 84 13.04 -6.95 18.74
N ARG A 85 13.23 -6.47 17.51
CA ARG A 85 13.50 -5.08 17.23
C ARG A 85 12.27 -4.47 16.58
N TRP A 86 11.72 -3.43 17.19
CA TRP A 86 10.56 -2.72 16.67
C TRP A 86 11.00 -1.47 15.90
N TYR A 87 10.65 -1.40 14.62
CA TYR A 87 10.98 -0.28 13.75
C TYR A 87 9.86 0.75 13.61
N GLY A 88 8.64 0.45 14.09
CA GLY A 88 7.40 1.22 13.89
C GLY A 88 7.49 2.74 13.87
N PRO A 89 8.20 3.41 14.80
CA PRO A 89 8.27 4.88 14.79
C PRO A 89 9.28 5.44 13.77
N PHE A 90 10.14 4.62 13.18
CA PHE A 90 11.22 5.04 12.30
C PHE A 90 10.81 4.95 10.82
N HIS A 91 10.98 6.06 10.10
CA HIS A 91 10.85 6.06 8.65
C HIS A 91 11.98 5.24 8.03
N GLN A 92 11.64 4.09 7.45
CA GLN A 92 12.57 3.34 6.61
C GLN A 92 13.02 4.22 5.42
N SER A 93 14.29 4.08 5.01
CA SER A 93 14.77 4.73 3.80
C SER A 93 13.91 4.30 2.61
N ARG A 94 13.69 5.21 1.64
CA ARG A 94 12.96 4.91 0.39
C ARG A 94 13.58 3.77 -0.43
N THR A 95 14.82 3.40 -0.12
CA THR A 95 15.55 2.29 -0.75
C THR A 95 15.28 0.93 -0.09
N VAL A 96 14.65 0.90 1.09
CA VAL A 96 14.26 -0.34 1.76
C VAL A 96 12.96 -0.83 1.12
N THR A 97 13.07 -1.92 0.36
CA THR A 97 11.92 -2.56 -0.30
C THR A 97 11.24 -3.57 0.61
N THR A 98 11.97 -4.14 1.57
CA THR A 98 11.42 -5.16 2.47
C THR A 98 10.58 -4.47 3.53
N PRO A 99 9.29 -4.79 3.65
CA PRO A 99 8.47 -4.26 4.72
C PRO A 99 8.91 -4.90 6.04
N GLN A 100 9.43 -4.11 6.98
CA GLN A 100 9.95 -4.61 8.26
C GLN A 100 9.48 -3.70 9.39
N ASP A 101 8.31 -4.02 9.93
CA ASP A 101 7.74 -3.33 11.08
C ASP A 101 8.41 -3.88 12.37
N LEU A 102 8.73 -5.19 12.36
CA LEU A 102 9.53 -5.88 13.37
C LEU A 102 10.63 -6.71 12.71
N VAL A 103 11.69 -7.00 13.46
CA VAL A 103 12.67 -8.05 13.14
C VAL A 103 12.92 -8.88 14.40
N MET A 104 12.85 -10.20 14.29
CA MET A 104 13.16 -11.11 15.40
C MET A 104 14.16 -12.16 14.93
N ALA A 105 15.27 -12.30 15.67
CA ALA A 105 16.46 -13.03 15.23
C ALA A 105 16.99 -12.52 13.87
N ALA A 106 16.57 -13.15 12.76
CA ALA A 106 16.87 -12.73 11.39
C ALA A 106 15.61 -12.65 10.50
N THR A 107 14.43 -12.88 11.08
CA THR A 107 13.15 -12.91 10.38
C THR A 107 12.56 -11.51 10.38
N ALA A 108 12.40 -10.92 9.19
CA ALA A 108 11.60 -9.73 9.01
C ALA A 108 10.11 -10.05 9.19
N ILE A 109 9.39 -9.19 9.90
CA ILE A 109 7.94 -9.28 10.07
C ILE A 109 7.31 -7.96 9.62
N SER A 110 6.27 -8.06 8.79
CA SER A 110 5.39 -6.95 8.48
C SER A 110 4.03 -7.17 9.10
N VAL A 111 3.52 -6.13 9.76
CA VAL A 111 2.22 -6.11 10.40
C VAL A 111 1.22 -5.43 9.47
N LYS A 112 0.08 -6.08 9.22
CA LYS A 112 -0.99 -5.50 8.38
C LYS A 112 -2.34 -5.58 9.06
N GLU A 113 -2.96 -4.44 9.24
CA GLU A 113 -4.32 -4.35 9.77
C GLU A 113 -5.28 -3.91 8.65
N ASN A 114 -6.09 -4.87 8.17
CA ASN A 114 -7.20 -4.68 7.22
C ASN A 114 -6.90 -3.88 5.93
N SER A 115 -5.63 -3.57 5.68
CA SER A 115 -5.22 -2.80 4.53
C SER A 115 -5.14 -3.68 3.29
N MET A 116 -5.92 -3.30 2.28
CA MET A 116 -5.83 -3.87 0.94
C MET A 116 -4.84 -3.07 0.07
N VAL A 117 -4.29 -1.97 0.57
CA VAL A 117 -3.31 -1.15 -0.14
C VAL A 117 -1.97 -1.88 -0.18
N VAL A 118 -1.43 -2.02 -1.39
CA VAL A 118 -0.10 -2.59 -1.65
C VAL A 118 0.95 -1.49 -1.59
N PHE A 119 0.73 -0.39 -2.34
CA PHE A 119 1.58 0.79 -2.37
C PHE A 119 0.79 2.07 -2.61
N ASN A 120 1.36 3.20 -2.17
CA ASN A 120 0.91 4.54 -2.53
C ASN A 120 2.05 5.24 -3.30
N LEU A 121 1.92 5.32 -4.62
CA LEU A 121 2.94 5.87 -5.52
C LEU A 121 2.40 7.13 -6.22
N SER A 122 3.26 7.87 -6.91
CA SER A 122 2.75 8.78 -7.94
C SER A 122 2.20 7.96 -9.12
N PRO A 123 1.19 8.46 -9.85
CA PRO A 123 0.73 7.80 -11.06
C PRO A 123 1.84 7.56 -12.08
N TYR A 124 2.77 8.51 -12.24
CA TYR A 124 3.95 8.31 -13.09
C TYR A 124 4.75 7.08 -12.68
N ASN A 125 4.99 6.90 -11.38
CA ASN A 125 5.76 5.75 -10.91
C ASN A 125 5.04 4.43 -11.18
N LEU A 126 3.71 4.38 -10.98
CA LEU A 126 2.91 3.17 -11.21
C LEU A 126 2.77 2.84 -12.70
N PHE A 127 2.44 3.83 -13.53
CA PHE A 127 2.08 3.62 -14.93
C PHE A 127 3.26 3.75 -15.90
N ILE A 128 4.39 4.31 -15.47
CA ILE A 128 5.60 4.48 -16.31
C ILE A 128 6.83 3.86 -15.67
N SER A 129 7.27 4.32 -14.48
CA SER A 129 8.56 3.86 -13.94
C SER A 129 8.60 2.35 -13.73
N ILE A 130 7.59 1.79 -13.06
CA ILE A 130 7.49 0.35 -12.81
C ILE A 130 7.47 -0.46 -14.12
N PRO A 131 6.52 -0.24 -15.07
CA PRO A 131 6.49 -1.01 -16.32
C PRO A 131 7.68 -0.72 -17.26
N SER A 132 8.46 0.34 -17.01
CA SER A 132 9.72 0.62 -17.73
C SER A 132 10.96 0.02 -17.05
N GLY A 133 10.85 -0.48 -15.81
CA GLY A 133 12.01 -0.86 -15.00
C GLY A 133 12.91 0.32 -14.62
N LEU A 134 12.37 1.55 -14.60
CA LEU A 134 13.10 2.75 -14.23
C LEU A 134 13.06 2.98 -12.72
N VAL A 135 14.06 3.68 -12.20
CA VAL A 135 14.05 4.19 -10.82
C VAL A 135 12.84 5.09 -10.61
N LEU A 136 12.23 4.99 -9.42
CA LEU A 136 11.08 5.80 -9.05
C LEU A 136 11.43 7.30 -9.04
N ALA A 137 10.61 8.10 -9.74
CA ALA A 137 10.76 9.54 -9.80
C ALA A 137 10.25 10.21 -8.51
N SER A 138 10.93 11.26 -8.07
CA SER A 138 10.58 12.03 -6.87
C SER A 138 9.71 13.26 -7.15
N LYS A 139 9.80 13.82 -8.37
CA LYS A 139 9.00 14.94 -8.86
C LYS A 139 8.60 14.67 -10.29
N THR A 140 7.33 14.84 -10.59
CA THR A 140 6.75 14.64 -11.91
C THR A 140 5.73 15.73 -12.18
N GLU A 141 5.38 15.91 -13.45
CA GLU A 141 4.23 16.72 -13.84
C GLU A 141 2.93 16.20 -13.21
N ASN A 142 1.92 17.07 -13.14
CA ASN A 142 0.58 16.68 -12.70
C ASN A 142 0.00 15.67 -13.68
N TRP A 143 -0.41 14.51 -13.16
CA TRP A 143 -0.91 13.42 -13.99
C TRP A 143 -2.19 13.80 -14.75
N TYR A 144 -3.08 14.59 -14.14
CA TYR A 144 -4.29 15.06 -14.83
C TYR A 144 -3.95 15.93 -16.05
N SER A 145 -3.00 16.86 -15.88
CA SER A 145 -2.48 17.69 -16.97
C SER A 145 -1.82 16.88 -18.08
N ARG A 146 -1.21 15.74 -17.74
CA ARG A 146 -0.57 14.84 -18.71
C ARG A 146 -1.60 14.02 -19.49
N THR A 147 -2.58 13.43 -18.80
CA THR A 147 -3.44 12.38 -19.39
C THR A 147 -4.77 12.90 -19.91
N ALA A 148 -5.26 14.02 -19.40
CA ALA A 148 -6.56 14.59 -19.75
C ALA A 148 -6.52 16.12 -19.62
N PRO A 149 -5.66 16.81 -20.39
CA PRO A 149 -5.42 18.25 -20.24
C PRO A 149 -6.69 19.09 -20.48
N ASN A 150 -7.51 18.70 -21.44
CA ASN A 150 -8.71 19.44 -21.81
C ASN A 150 -9.77 19.30 -20.72
N GLU A 151 -10.05 18.08 -20.27
CA GLU A 151 -11.03 17.78 -19.24
C GLU A 151 -10.61 18.38 -17.89
N TYR A 152 -9.30 18.40 -17.60
CA TYR A 152 -8.78 19.02 -16.37
C TYR A 152 -8.92 20.54 -16.41
N GLN A 153 -8.66 21.16 -17.56
CA GLN A 153 -8.86 22.59 -17.78
C GLN A 153 -10.34 22.96 -17.70
N SER A 154 -11.24 22.20 -18.35
CA SER A 154 -12.69 22.44 -18.27
C SER A 154 -13.23 22.34 -16.85
N LEU A 155 -12.81 21.33 -16.08
CA LEU A 155 -13.20 21.20 -14.68
C LEU A 155 -12.72 22.40 -13.84
N PHE A 156 -11.52 22.92 -14.13
CA PHE A 156 -10.98 24.09 -13.45
C PHE A 156 -11.77 25.36 -13.78
N GLU A 157 -12.16 25.55 -15.05
CA GLU A 157 -12.93 26.71 -15.52
C GLU A 157 -14.26 26.89 -14.80
N LEU A 158 -14.88 25.81 -14.32
CA LEU A 158 -16.12 25.89 -13.52
C LEU A 158 -15.94 26.60 -12.17
N VAL A 159 -14.71 26.68 -11.65
CA VAL A 159 -14.45 27.07 -10.26
C VAL A 159 -13.31 28.09 -10.13
N ASN A 160 -12.72 28.54 -11.24
CA ASN A 160 -11.51 29.37 -11.23
C ASN A 160 -11.75 30.87 -10.97
N GLU A 161 -13.00 31.34 -10.93
CA GLU A 161 -13.37 32.77 -10.89
C GLU A 161 -12.61 33.57 -9.81
N LYS A 162 -12.41 32.96 -8.64
CA LYS A 162 -11.78 33.59 -7.47
C LYS A 162 -10.28 33.30 -7.33
N THR A 163 -9.69 32.56 -8.28
CA THR A 163 -8.29 32.13 -8.19
C THR A 163 -7.31 33.13 -8.79
N GLY A 164 -7.78 33.97 -9.74
CA GLY A 164 -6.91 34.85 -10.53
C GLY A 164 -6.10 34.11 -11.61
N PHE A 165 -6.38 32.83 -11.86
CA PHE A 165 -5.72 32.02 -12.87
C PHE A 165 -6.74 31.59 -13.95
N TYR A 166 -6.37 31.76 -15.21
CA TYR A 166 -7.18 31.29 -16.34
C TYR A 166 -6.88 29.84 -16.72
N SER A 167 -5.63 29.41 -16.54
CA SER A 167 -5.19 28.05 -16.87
C SER A 167 -4.86 27.24 -15.62
N VAL A 168 -5.32 25.98 -15.59
CA VAL A 168 -4.99 25.02 -14.54
C VAL A 168 -3.48 24.71 -14.51
N SER A 169 -2.80 24.79 -15.66
CA SER A 169 -1.34 24.62 -15.74
C SER A 169 -0.59 25.78 -15.07
N GLU A 170 -1.12 27.00 -15.14
CA GLU A 170 -0.54 28.13 -14.42
C GLU A 170 -0.84 28.03 -12.92
N PHE A 171 -2.09 27.69 -12.59
CA PHE A 171 -2.53 27.44 -11.22
C PHE A 171 -1.62 26.40 -10.52
N ASP A 172 -1.43 25.22 -11.11
CA ASP A 172 -0.60 24.15 -10.55
C ASP A 172 0.86 24.59 -10.28
N ARG A 173 1.38 25.52 -11.09
CA ARG A 173 2.77 25.99 -10.98
C ARG A 173 2.96 27.15 -10.00
N ARG A 174 1.95 28.02 -9.87
CA ARG A 174 2.10 29.34 -9.23
C ARG A 174 1.15 29.59 -8.05
N ALA A 175 0.06 28.84 -7.93
CA ALA A 175 -0.91 29.06 -6.87
C ALA A 175 -0.27 28.84 -5.49
N THR A 176 -0.54 29.76 -4.57
CA THR A 176 -0.12 29.61 -3.17
C THR A 176 -1.06 28.67 -2.44
N LYS A 177 -0.65 28.21 -1.24
CA LYS A 177 -1.50 27.34 -0.40
C LYS A 177 -2.81 28.02 -0.02
N GLU A 178 -2.81 29.33 0.13
CA GLU A 178 -3.98 30.14 0.46
C GLU A 178 -4.98 30.15 -0.70
N VAL A 179 -4.50 30.33 -1.93
CA VAL A 179 -5.34 30.27 -3.14
C VAL A 179 -5.94 28.88 -3.32
N VAL A 180 -5.15 27.82 -3.16
CA VAL A 180 -5.63 26.43 -3.24
C VAL A 180 -6.71 26.15 -2.20
N LYS A 181 -6.50 26.56 -0.95
CA LYS A 181 -7.52 26.41 0.12
C LYS A 181 -8.77 27.23 -0.16
N GLY A 182 -8.62 28.43 -0.71
CA GLY A 182 -9.73 29.28 -1.14
C GLY A 182 -10.59 28.57 -2.19
N LEU A 183 -9.96 28.02 -3.23
CA LEU A 183 -10.62 27.23 -4.27
C LEU A 183 -11.34 26.01 -3.70
N GLN A 184 -10.67 25.23 -2.85
CA GLN A 184 -11.27 24.05 -2.22
C GLN A 184 -12.46 24.40 -1.32
N THR A 185 -12.41 25.55 -0.66
CA THR A 185 -13.53 26.06 0.13
C THR A 185 -14.67 26.46 -0.79
N HIS A 186 -14.39 27.14 -1.91
CA HIS A 186 -15.40 27.48 -2.90
C HIS A 186 -16.12 26.26 -3.47
N ILE A 187 -15.37 25.21 -3.85
CA ILE A 187 -15.93 23.94 -4.35
C ILE A 187 -16.91 23.30 -3.35
N LYS A 188 -16.64 23.41 -2.03
CA LYS A 188 -17.53 22.89 -0.98
C LYS A 188 -18.84 23.67 -0.81
N HIS A 189 -18.92 24.89 -1.35
CA HIS A 189 -20.07 25.79 -1.22
C HIS A 189 -20.74 26.06 -2.58
N LEU A 190 -20.47 25.24 -3.60
CA LEU A 190 -21.23 25.27 -4.84
C LEU A 190 -22.70 24.98 -4.55
N ASP A 191 -23.59 25.62 -5.30
CA ASP A 191 -25.02 25.28 -5.23
C ASP A 191 -25.30 23.90 -5.86
N GLU A 192 -26.55 23.45 -5.81
CA GLU A 192 -26.93 22.11 -6.30
C GLU A 192 -26.70 21.92 -7.80
N ALA A 193 -26.95 22.94 -8.61
CA ALA A 193 -26.76 22.89 -10.06
C ALA A 193 -25.28 22.87 -10.41
N GLN A 194 -24.49 23.74 -9.77
CA GLN A 194 -23.03 23.79 -9.91
C GLN A 194 -22.36 22.50 -9.43
N THR A 195 -22.80 21.94 -8.30
CA THR A 195 -22.28 20.67 -7.78
C THR A 195 -22.54 19.53 -8.75
N SER A 196 -23.74 19.49 -9.35
CA SER A 196 -24.10 18.48 -10.35
C SER A 196 -23.24 18.60 -11.61
N GLN A 197 -23.05 19.82 -12.13
CA GLN A 197 -22.20 20.07 -13.30
C GLN A 197 -20.74 19.73 -13.02
N PHE A 198 -20.20 20.15 -11.87
CA PHE A 198 -18.85 19.83 -11.43
C PHE A 198 -18.66 18.32 -11.29
N GLY A 199 -19.64 17.61 -10.71
CA GLY A 199 -19.63 16.15 -10.59
C GLY A 199 -19.55 15.45 -11.95
N GLN A 200 -20.34 15.90 -12.93
CA GLN A 200 -20.32 15.33 -14.29
C GLN A 200 -18.96 15.52 -14.97
N GLN A 201 -18.41 16.73 -14.98
CA GLN A 201 -17.08 16.97 -15.56
C GLN A 201 -15.96 16.26 -14.79
N TYR A 202 -16.12 16.09 -13.48
CA TYR A 202 -15.16 15.33 -12.69
C TYR A 202 -15.15 13.85 -13.09
N VAL A 203 -16.33 13.25 -13.32
CA VAL A 203 -16.44 11.86 -13.82
C VAL A 203 -15.85 11.73 -15.23
N GLU A 204 -16.07 12.72 -16.10
CA GLU A 204 -15.49 12.77 -17.44
C GLU A 204 -13.96 12.81 -17.40
N LEU A 205 -13.39 13.72 -16.60
CA LEU A 205 -11.94 13.76 -16.32
C LEU A 205 -11.45 12.39 -15.84
N CYS A 206 -12.13 11.79 -14.87
CA CYS A 206 -11.74 10.51 -14.32
C CYS A 206 -11.77 9.36 -15.33
N THR A 207 -12.75 9.37 -16.23
CA THR A 207 -12.89 8.39 -17.32
C THR A 207 -11.72 8.50 -18.28
N HIS A 208 -11.38 9.73 -18.71
CA HIS A 208 -10.25 9.96 -19.62
C HIS A 208 -8.92 9.60 -18.98
N VAL A 209 -8.72 9.97 -17.72
CA VAL A 209 -7.49 9.68 -16.97
C VAL A 209 -7.29 8.18 -16.79
N SER A 210 -8.33 7.44 -16.41
CA SER A 210 -8.22 5.98 -16.24
C SER A 210 -7.89 5.27 -17.56
N LEU A 211 -8.56 5.64 -18.66
CA LEU A 211 -8.29 5.09 -19.99
C LEU A 211 -6.86 5.37 -20.45
N ALA A 212 -6.44 6.64 -20.38
CA ALA A 212 -5.09 7.04 -20.76
C ALA A 212 -4.03 6.35 -19.90
N SER A 213 -4.26 6.23 -18.59
CA SER A 213 -3.33 5.57 -17.66
C SER A 213 -3.17 4.07 -17.94
N ALA A 214 -4.27 3.37 -18.21
CA ALA A 214 -4.25 1.95 -18.60
C ALA A 214 -3.48 1.74 -19.91
N ASN A 215 -3.74 2.59 -20.91
CA ASN A 215 -3.04 2.55 -22.20
C ASN A 215 -1.54 2.82 -22.03
N ILE A 216 -1.16 3.85 -21.26
CA ILE A 216 0.24 4.18 -20.97
C ILE A 216 0.94 2.98 -20.32
N PHE A 217 0.32 2.34 -19.33
CA PHE A 217 0.90 1.17 -18.67
C PHE A 217 1.15 0.02 -19.64
N ASN A 218 0.12 -0.37 -20.40
CA ASN A 218 0.23 -1.51 -21.33
C ASN A 218 1.27 -1.25 -22.42
N GLN A 219 1.26 -0.05 -23.03
CA GLN A 219 2.23 0.33 -24.06
C GLN A 219 3.67 0.37 -23.52
N THR A 220 3.85 0.91 -22.31
CA THR A 220 5.16 0.98 -21.66
C THR A 220 5.69 -0.41 -21.32
N LEU A 221 4.82 -1.28 -20.79
CA LEU A 221 5.14 -2.65 -20.45
C LEU A 221 5.52 -3.44 -21.71
N GLU A 222 4.70 -3.37 -22.76
CA GLU A 222 4.94 -4.05 -24.03
C GLU A 222 6.27 -3.63 -24.66
N ALA A 223 6.51 -2.31 -24.76
CA ALA A 223 7.74 -1.78 -25.32
C ALA A 223 8.98 -2.25 -24.54
N THR A 224 8.89 -2.29 -23.21
CA THR A 224 10.03 -2.67 -22.35
C THR A 224 10.28 -4.18 -22.38
N LEU A 225 9.22 -5.01 -22.43
CA LEU A 225 9.35 -6.47 -22.54
C LEU A 225 10.04 -6.92 -23.84
N GLN A 226 9.97 -6.11 -24.90
CA GLN A 226 10.67 -6.36 -26.17
C GLN A 226 12.18 -6.03 -26.11
N THR A 227 12.65 -5.39 -25.04
CA THR A 227 14.08 -5.08 -24.85
C THR A 227 14.84 -6.22 -24.18
N VAL A 228 16.18 -6.14 -24.19
CA VAL A 228 17.06 -7.07 -23.47
C VAL A 228 16.82 -7.10 -21.94
N HIS A 229 16.12 -6.09 -21.39
CA HIS A 229 15.85 -5.97 -19.95
C HIS A 229 14.53 -6.61 -19.51
N GLY A 230 13.77 -7.24 -20.42
CA GLY A 230 12.43 -7.79 -20.12
C GLY A 230 12.40 -8.80 -18.96
N THR A 231 13.48 -9.56 -18.73
CA THR A 231 13.56 -10.51 -17.60
C THR A 231 13.69 -9.78 -16.25
N SER A 232 14.52 -8.73 -16.18
CA SER A 232 14.68 -7.92 -14.96
C SER A 232 13.39 -7.16 -14.62
N LEU A 233 12.64 -6.73 -15.64
CA LEU A 233 11.34 -6.09 -15.46
C LEU A 233 10.32 -7.01 -14.77
N LYS A 234 10.28 -8.29 -15.13
CA LYS A 234 9.37 -9.25 -14.47
C LYS A 234 9.64 -9.36 -12.97
N ASP A 235 10.90 -9.30 -12.57
CA ASP A 235 11.26 -9.33 -11.15
C ASP A 235 10.82 -8.05 -10.44
N GLU A 236 10.94 -6.89 -11.09
CA GLU A 236 10.44 -5.62 -10.55
C GLU A 236 8.92 -5.61 -10.40
N LEU A 237 8.18 -6.13 -11.38
CA LEU A 237 6.73 -6.27 -11.30
C LEU A 237 6.31 -7.19 -10.15
N LEU A 238 7.01 -8.31 -9.96
CA LEU A 238 6.79 -9.21 -8.82
C LEU A 238 7.06 -8.52 -7.48
N ARG A 239 8.08 -7.66 -7.39
CA ARG A 239 8.37 -6.86 -6.18
C ARG A 239 7.24 -5.91 -5.84
N TYR A 240 6.69 -5.19 -6.82
CA TYR A 240 5.63 -4.21 -6.55
C TYR A 240 4.23 -4.83 -6.38
N PHE A 241 3.86 -5.81 -7.19
CA PHE A 241 2.51 -6.38 -7.14
C PHE A 241 2.37 -7.46 -6.06
N LEU A 242 3.39 -8.32 -5.87
CA LEU A 242 3.34 -9.40 -4.89
C LEU A 242 4.14 -9.09 -3.62
N ARG A 243 4.84 -7.96 -3.54
CA ARG A 243 5.70 -7.59 -2.40
C ARG A 243 6.80 -8.63 -2.13
N LEU A 244 7.24 -9.34 -3.17
CA LEU A 244 8.38 -10.24 -3.07
C LEU A 244 9.68 -9.44 -2.90
N ASP A 245 10.64 -10.00 -2.16
CA ASP A 245 11.96 -9.39 -2.00
C ASP A 245 13.09 -10.43 -2.06
N ALA A 246 14.34 -10.01 -1.88
CA ALA A 246 15.51 -10.87 -1.86
C ALA A 246 15.51 -11.85 -0.68
N MET A 247 14.92 -11.46 0.45
CA MET A 247 14.81 -12.28 1.65
C MET A 247 13.34 -12.63 1.94
N PRO A 248 13.06 -13.85 2.44
CA PRO A 248 11.73 -14.19 2.91
C PRO A 248 11.39 -13.39 4.17
N TYR A 249 10.10 -13.16 4.39
CA TYR A 249 9.61 -12.46 5.57
C TYR A 249 8.23 -12.98 5.96
N VAL A 250 7.81 -12.71 7.19
CA VAL A 250 6.49 -13.11 7.70
C VAL A 250 5.53 -11.92 7.65
N LEU A 251 4.34 -12.15 7.13
CA LEU A 251 3.24 -11.18 7.16
C LEU A 251 2.23 -11.65 8.20
N ILE A 252 2.07 -10.88 9.28
CA ILE A 252 1.10 -11.14 10.36
C ILE A 252 0.09 -10.01 10.35
N GLY A 253 -1.19 -10.34 10.52
CA GLY A 253 -2.18 -9.29 10.45
C GLY A 253 -3.61 -9.73 10.59
N LEU A 254 -4.49 -8.77 10.39
CA LEU A 254 -5.91 -9.00 10.16
C LEU A 254 -6.27 -8.67 8.71
N GLU A 255 -7.12 -9.50 8.13
CA GLU A 255 -7.68 -9.24 6.81
C GLU A 255 -9.18 -9.51 6.85
N ARG A 256 -9.97 -8.45 6.61
CA ARG A 256 -11.43 -8.46 6.82
C ARG A 256 -11.78 -8.94 8.23
N ASN A 257 -11.04 -8.44 9.21
CA ASN A 257 -11.10 -8.80 10.64
C ASN A 257 -10.81 -10.27 10.95
N ARG A 258 -10.22 -11.03 10.02
CA ARG A 258 -9.76 -12.39 10.27
C ARG A 258 -8.24 -12.42 10.47
N PRO A 259 -7.75 -12.94 11.60
CA PRO A 259 -6.32 -13.08 11.81
C PRO A 259 -5.67 -14.03 10.79
N PHE A 260 -4.47 -13.67 10.34
CA PHE A 260 -3.67 -14.50 9.45
C PHE A 260 -2.19 -14.31 9.72
N SER A 261 -1.42 -15.35 9.40
CA SER A 261 0.02 -15.34 9.39
C SER A 261 0.52 -16.18 8.21
N ILE A 262 1.35 -15.57 7.37
CA ILE A 262 1.90 -16.22 6.18
C ILE A 262 3.41 -15.96 6.07
N LEU A 263 4.14 -16.95 5.55
CA LEU A 263 5.50 -16.79 5.10
C LEU A 263 5.50 -16.37 3.63
N VAL A 264 6.00 -15.17 3.37
CA VAL A 264 6.27 -14.68 2.02
C VAL A 264 7.68 -15.16 1.63
N PRO A 265 7.83 -15.97 0.57
CA PRO A 265 9.13 -16.46 0.14
C PRO A 265 9.98 -15.32 -0.45
N SER A 266 11.29 -15.55 -0.59
CA SER A 266 12.08 -14.68 -1.45
C SER A 266 11.66 -14.84 -2.91
N ILE A 267 11.94 -13.82 -3.73
CA ILE A 267 11.68 -13.87 -5.17
C ILE A 267 12.35 -15.08 -5.83
N THR A 268 13.56 -15.44 -5.40
CA THR A 268 14.30 -16.61 -5.88
C THR A 268 13.59 -17.91 -5.51
N GLN A 269 13.09 -18.04 -4.27
CA GLN A 269 12.34 -19.21 -3.84
C GLN A 269 11.02 -19.34 -4.61
N TRP A 270 10.28 -18.23 -4.76
CA TRP A 270 9.02 -18.20 -5.49
C TRP A 270 9.18 -18.64 -6.95
N LYS A 271 10.22 -18.10 -7.63
CA LYS A 271 10.54 -18.40 -9.03
C LYS A 271 10.97 -19.84 -9.32
N ARG A 272 11.24 -20.65 -8.29
CA ARG A 272 11.54 -22.09 -8.47
C ARG A 272 10.32 -22.88 -8.94
N GLU A 273 9.13 -22.45 -8.54
CA GLU A 273 7.88 -23.15 -8.85
C GLU A 273 6.94 -22.33 -9.71
N TRP A 274 7.00 -21.00 -9.60
CA TRP A 274 6.06 -20.09 -10.21
C TRP A 274 6.75 -19.15 -11.19
N GLN A 275 5.99 -18.67 -12.16
CA GLN A 275 6.45 -17.68 -13.12
C GLN A 275 5.38 -16.62 -13.36
N LEU A 276 5.84 -15.40 -13.60
CA LEU A 276 4.99 -14.32 -14.07
C LEU A 276 4.64 -14.52 -15.54
N GLY A 277 3.34 -14.73 -15.80
CA GLY A 277 2.75 -14.77 -17.13
C GLY A 277 2.50 -13.36 -17.65
N GLU A 278 1.23 -13.03 -17.83
CA GLU A 278 0.78 -11.74 -18.36
C GLU A 278 0.41 -10.77 -17.23
N ILE A 279 0.64 -9.48 -17.47
CA ILE A 279 0.05 -8.38 -16.71
C ILE A 279 -0.66 -7.45 -17.69
N THR A 280 -1.93 -7.16 -17.43
CA THR A 280 -2.69 -6.18 -18.21
C THR A 280 -3.33 -5.14 -17.31
N ALA A 281 -3.51 -3.95 -17.84
CA ALA A 281 -4.27 -2.86 -17.24
C ALA A 281 -5.51 -2.54 -18.08
N ALA A 282 -6.63 -2.22 -17.43
CA ALA A 282 -7.87 -1.79 -18.08
C ALA A 282 -8.52 -0.66 -17.27
N SER A 283 -9.13 0.32 -17.96
CA SER A 283 -9.91 1.35 -17.27
C SER A 283 -11.23 0.79 -16.72
N ASP A 284 -11.67 1.34 -15.60
CA ASP A 284 -13.02 1.14 -15.07
C ASP A 284 -13.81 2.45 -15.13
N PRO A 285 -14.49 2.75 -16.26
CA PRO A 285 -15.26 3.98 -16.42
C PRO A 285 -16.50 4.04 -15.51
N SER A 286 -16.93 2.89 -14.94
CA SER A 286 -18.12 2.82 -14.10
C SER A 286 -17.87 3.23 -12.64
N ALA A 287 -16.60 3.39 -12.25
CA ALA A 287 -16.23 3.65 -10.85
C ALA A 287 -16.56 5.06 -10.34
N GLY A 288 -16.89 6.02 -11.23
CA GLY A 288 -17.12 7.42 -10.86
C GLY A 288 -15.87 8.16 -10.36
N GLN A 289 -14.70 7.53 -10.44
CA GLN A 289 -13.38 8.05 -10.14
C GLN A 289 -12.35 7.38 -11.06
N SER A 290 -11.12 7.92 -11.12
CA SER A 290 -10.06 7.40 -11.99
C SER A 290 -9.55 6.06 -11.48
N VAL A 291 -10.13 4.96 -11.97
CA VAL A 291 -9.75 3.58 -11.57
C VAL A 291 -9.16 2.80 -12.74
N VAL A 292 -7.99 2.21 -12.50
CA VAL A 292 -7.34 1.27 -13.42
C VAL A 292 -7.27 -0.10 -12.78
N ARG A 293 -7.91 -1.09 -13.37
CA ARG A 293 -7.85 -2.50 -12.94
C ARG A 293 -6.64 -3.17 -13.55
N PHE A 294 -5.96 -4.01 -12.79
CA PHE A 294 -4.88 -4.85 -13.27
C PHE A 294 -5.22 -6.32 -13.09
N SER A 295 -4.78 -7.13 -14.05
CA SER A 295 -4.87 -8.59 -14.01
C SER A 295 -3.46 -9.16 -14.07
N LEU A 296 -3.01 -9.77 -12.97
CA LEU A 296 -1.70 -10.40 -12.85
C LEU A 296 -1.85 -11.91 -12.95
N VAL A 297 -1.35 -12.53 -14.02
CA VAL A 297 -1.42 -13.99 -14.20
C VAL A 297 -0.13 -14.64 -13.75
N VAL A 298 -0.22 -15.53 -12.77
CA VAL A 298 0.90 -16.37 -12.32
C VAL A 298 0.65 -17.82 -12.69
N THR A 299 1.67 -18.53 -13.16
CA THR A 299 1.56 -19.94 -13.57
C THR A 299 2.58 -20.78 -12.83
N ARG A 300 2.23 -22.05 -12.56
CA ARG A 300 3.15 -23.02 -11.97
C ARG A 300 3.93 -23.74 -13.07
N GLY A 301 5.25 -23.66 -13.06
CA GLY A 301 6.10 -24.25 -14.10
C GLY A 301 5.65 -23.85 -15.52
N ARG A 302 5.51 -24.83 -16.42
CA ARG A 302 5.00 -24.62 -17.80
C ARG A 302 3.48 -24.89 -17.95
N ALA A 303 2.72 -24.86 -16.86
CA ALA A 303 1.28 -25.11 -16.92
C ALA A 303 0.58 -24.09 -17.84
N ARG A 304 -0.38 -24.56 -18.63
CA ARG A 304 -1.19 -23.70 -19.53
C ARG A 304 -2.20 -22.83 -18.78
N THR A 305 -2.58 -23.22 -17.56
CA THR A 305 -3.56 -22.49 -16.74
C THR A 305 -2.85 -21.74 -15.62
N GLY A 306 -3.09 -20.42 -15.55
CA GLY A 306 -2.57 -19.55 -14.50
C GLY A 306 -3.65 -19.14 -13.50
N THR A 307 -3.22 -18.73 -12.32
CA THR A 307 -4.05 -18.04 -11.34
C THR A 307 -4.00 -16.55 -11.64
N THR A 308 -5.17 -15.94 -11.81
CA THR A 308 -5.29 -14.49 -11.97
C THR A 308 -5.43 -13.82 -10.61
N LEU A 309 -4.56 -12.86 -10.33
CA LEU A 309 -4.58 -12.02 -9.14
C LEU A 309 -5.06 -10.61 -9.54
N PRO A 310 -6.32 -10.25 -9.20
CA PRO A 310 -6.86 -8.94 -9.54
C PRO A 310 -6.34 -7.84 -8.59
N PHE A 311 -6.08 -6.67 -9.17
CA PHE A 311 -5.76 -5.43 -8.46
C PHE A 311 -6.54 -4.27 -9.06
N HIS A 312 -6.59 -3.15 -8.36
CA HIS A 312 -6.99 -1.88 -8.94
C HIS A 312 -6.18 -0.73 -8.35
N ALA A 313 -5.95 0.32 -9.14
CA ALA A 313 -5.38 1.57 -8.66
C ALA A 313 -6.40 2.70 -8.75
N GLU A 314 -6.49 3.47 -7.67
CA GLU A 314 -7.24 4.73 -7.63
C GLU A 314 -6.28 5.91 -7.83
N ILE A 315 -6.53 6.74 -8.85
CA ILE A 315 -5.81 8.00 -9.08
C ILE A 315 -6.62 9.14 -8.48
N ARG A 316 -6.09 9.80 -7.46
CA ARG A 316 -6.84 10.83 -6.72
C ARG A 316 -5.96 11.88 -6.07
N TRP A 317 -6.55 13.02 -5.72
CA TRP A 317 -5.88 14.01 -4.87
C TRP A 317 -5.89 13.57 -3.41
N SER A 318 -4.73 13.60 -2.75
CA SER A 318 -4.62 13.25 -1.32
C SER A 318 -5.15 14.33 -0.38
N HIS A 319 -5.20 15.59 -0.82
CA HIS A 319 -5.51 16.76 0.00
C HIS A 319 -6.59 17.66 -0.61
N GLY A 320 -7.62 17.06 -1.22
CA GLY A 320 -8.73 17.76 -1.86
C GLY A 320 -8.47 18.12 -3.33
N LYS A 321 -9.54 18.42 -4.08
CA LYS A 321 -9.47 18.76 -5.52
C LYS A 321 -8.52 19.93 -5.75
N PHE A 322 -7.74 19.88 -6.83
CA PHE A 322 -6.71 20.88 -7.16
C PHE A 322 -5.62 21.08 -6.08
N GLY A 323 -5.45 20.12 -5.16
CA GLY A 323 -4.48 20.18 -4.07
C GLY A 323 -3.02 19.89 -4.46
N GLY A 324 -2.70 19.95 -5.75
CA GLY A 324 -1.40 19.54 -6.33
C GLY A 324 -1.48 18.22 -7.09
N ASN A 325 -0.34 17.53 -7.22
CA ASN A 325 -0.24 16.27 -7.96
C ASN A 325 -1.11 15.17 -7.31
N PRO A 326 -1.83 14.36 -8.13
CA PRO A 326 -2.52 13.19 -7.60
C PRO A 326 -1.55 12.08 -7.18
N GLU A 327 -2.04 11.20 -6.31
CA GLU A 327 -1.44 9.92 -5.96
C GLU A 327 -2.13 8.77 -6.71
N ALA A 328 -1.44 7.65 -6.87
CA ALA A 328 -1.98 6.37 -7.33
C ALA A 328 -1.84 5.34 -6.21
N LYS A 329 -2.97 4.98 -5.62
CA LYS A 329 -3.03 3.94 -4.59
C LYS A 329 -3.39 2.62 -5.23
N LEU A 330 -2.46 1.65 -5.19
CA LEU A 330 -2.66 0.30 -5.70
C LEU A 330 -3.25 -0.57 -4.58
N TYR A 331 -4.37 -1.21 -4.87
CA TYR A 331 -5.08 -2.14 -4.02
C TYR A 331 -5.06 -3.54 -4.63
N ARG A 332 -5.04 -4.55 -3.78
CA ARG A 332 -5.26 -5.95 -4.15
C ARG A 332 -6.73 -6.31 -3.92
N ASP A 333 -7.27 -7.16 -4.80
CA ASP A 333 -8.66 -7.63 -4.72
C ASP A 333 -8.77 -9.11 -4.27
N PHE A 334 -7.67 -9.67 -3.75
CA PHE A 334 -7.55 -11.04 -3.24
C PHE A 334 -6.99 -11.04 -1.80
N ALA A 335 -7.09 -12.17 -1.09
CA ALA A 335 -6.46 -12.38 0.21
C ALA A 335 -4.98 -12.77 0.06
N TRP A 336 -4.07 -12.27 0.93
CA TRP A 336 -2.65 -12.62 0.79
C TRP A 336 -2.37 -14.13 0.89
N ARG A 337 -3.19 -14.87 1.62
CA ARG A 337 -3.14 -16.34 1.72
C ARG A 337 -3.48 -17.05 0.41
N ASP A 338 -4.20 -16.39 -0.50
CA ASP A 338 -4.60 -16.96 -1.79
C ASP A 338 -3.51 -16.78 -2.85
N VAL A 339 -2.43 -16.04 -2.54
CA VAL A 339 -1.31 -15.82 -3.47
C VAL A 339 -0.54 -17.13 -3.64
N PRO A 340 -0.42 -17.63 -4.87
CA PRO A 340 0.34 -18.85 -5.11
C PRO A 340 1.80 -18.74 -4.66
N GLY A 341 2.29 -19.79 -3.99
CA GLY A 341 3.64 -19.84 -3.45
C GLY A 341 3.80 -19.18 -2.08
N PHE A 342 2.78 -18.50 -1.53
CA PHE A 342 2.81 -18.02 -0.16
C PHE A 342 2.36 -19.15 0.77
N ARG A 343 3.08 -19.34 1.88
CA ARG A 343 2.81 -20.45 2.81
C ARG A 343 2.06 -19.94 4.03
N GLN A 344 0.86 -20.42 4.25
CA GLN A 344 0.12 -20.16 5.48
C GLN A 344 0.81 -20.81 6.68
N ILE A 345 0.98 -20.04 7.75
CA ILE A 345 1.50 -20.52 9.04
C ILE A 345 0.34 -20.77 9.99
N VAL A 346 -0.47 -19.73 10.24
CA VAL A 346 -1.67 -19.78 11.10
C VAL A 346 -2.78 -18.92 10.49
N GLY A 347 -4.04 -19.25 10.76
CA GLY A 347 -5.22 -18.53 10.26
C GLY A 347 -6.23 -19.49 9.66
N CYS A 348 -7.45 -19.01 9.37
CA CYS A 348 -8.58 -19.88 9.05
C CYS A 348 -8.32 -20.81 7.85
N THR A 349 -8.23 -22.11 8.12
CA THR A 349 -8.80 -23.14 7.25
C THR A 349 -10.32 -22.99 7.26
N SER A 350 -10.93 -23.18 6.10
CA SER A 350 -12.36 -23.05 5.77
C SER A 350 -13.35 -23.33 6.91
#